data_AF-A0A8X6EYR6-F1
#
_entry.id   AF-A0A8X6EYR6-F1
#
_cell.length_a   1.000
_cell.length_b   1.000
_cell.length_c   1.000
_cell.angle_alpha   90.00
_cell.angle_beta   90.00
_cell.angle_gamma   90.00
#
_symmetry.space_group_name_H-M   'P 1'
#
loop_
_entity.id
_entity.type
_entity.pdbx_description
1 polymer ?
#
loop_
_entity_poly.entity_id
_entity_poly.type
_entity_poly.pdbx_seq_one_letter_code
_entity_poly.pdbx_strand_id
1 'polypeptide(L)'
;MEIRSFCPFFDPIYSHASPLFRCAYCSLRVTFNLLDLKSTSSNKKVLHKCLPCKLFKAKCGKQIEDPLPSERVVPFDPFTITGIDFAGTVNIHCLKPRDKAYIALFIWSTTRTLHIELVSDLPTNKFVLALQLFVGRKGLIPIIYTDNSTSFHAPNKELILLWQTLSSAKIPQYFAQNGIT
;
A
#
# COMPACT_ATOMS: atom_id res chain seq x y z
N MET A 1 -6.58 37.27 0.45
CA MET A 1 -5.20 37.29 0.98
C MET A 1 -5.29 37.38 2.50
N GLU A 2 -5.57 36.25 3.16
CA GLU A 2 -5.73 36.18 4.61
C GLU A 2 -4.37 35.96 5.27
N ILE A 3 -4.03 36.86 6.19
CA ILE A 3 -2.86 36.76 7.05
C ILE A 3 -3.07 35.56 7.98
N ARG A 4 -2.49 34.41 7.58
CA ARG A 4 -2.35 33.25 8.46
C ARG A 4 -1.65 33.74 9.73
N SER A 5 -2.29 33.51 10.87
CA SER A 5 -1.82 33.92 12.19
C SER A 5 -0.56 33.15 12.54
N PHE A 6 0.57 33.61 11.99
CA PHE A 6 1.90 33.17 12.36
C PHE A 6 2.20 33.70 13.76
N CYS A 7 2.87 32.88 14.56
CA CYS A 7 3.33 33.29 15.88
C CYS A 7 4.22 34.54 15.70
N PRO A 8 3.97 35.68 16.37
CA PRO A 8 4.71 36.93 16.14
C PRO A 8 6.18 36.89 16.61
N PHE A 9 6.68 35.71 16.99
CA PHE A 9 8.04 35.42 17.45
C PHE A 9 8.68 34.32 16.61
N PHE A 10 8.39 34.31 15.32
CA PHE A 10 9.07 33.42 14.38
C PHE A 10 10.20 34.21 13.73
N ASP A 11 11.40 34.09 14.28
CA ASP A 11 12.59 34.68 13.65
C ASP A 11 12.90 33.91 12.36
N PRO A 12 12.99 34.57 11.19
CA PRO A 12 13.23 33.92 9.90
C PRO A 12 14.68 33.43 9.73
N ILE A 13 15.52 33.54 10.76
CA ILE A 13 16.97 33.28 10.68
C ILE A 13 17.27 31.77 10.61
N TYR A 14 16.33 30.89 11.00
CA TYR A 14 16.52 29.44 10.94
C TYR A 14 15.72 28.81 9.78
N SER A 15 15.96 29.29 8.57
CA SER A 15 15.70 28.51 7.36
C SER A 15 16.76 27.41 7.27
N HIS A 16 16.44 26.16 7.62
CA HIS A 16 16.88 24.93 6.95
C HIS A 16 16.40 23.68 7.71
N ALA A 17 15.35 23.05 7.15
CA ALA A 17 15.12 21.60 7.06
C ALA A 17 15.72 20.68 8.15
N SER A 18 15.35 20.84 9.41
CA SER A 18 15.72 19.88 10.47
C SER A 18 14.61 19.74 11.53
N PRO A 19 14.53 18.62 12.27
CA PRO A 19 13.41 18.29 13.17
C PRO A 19 13.31 19.18 14.42
N LEU A 20 14.11 20.24 14.49
CA LEU A 20 14.28 21.12 15.65
C LEU A 20 13.50 22.43 15.50
N PHE A 21 12.38 22.44 14.76
CA PHE A 21 11.47 23.58 14.72
C PHE A 21 10.70 23.71 16.04
N ARG A 22 11.39 24.20 17.08
CA ARG A 22 10.75 24.63 18.32
C ARG A 22 10.34 26.09 18.16
N CYS A 23 9.07 26.37 18.45
CA CYS A 23 8.60 27.75 18.67
C CYS A 23 9.49 28.42 19.72
N ALA A 24 9.85 29.70 19.56
CA ALA A 24 10.68 30.44 20.52
C ALA A 24 10.19 30.28 21.98
N TYR A 25 8.86 30.23 22.19
CA TYR A 25 8.24 29.98 23.49
C TYR A 25 8.53 28.56 24.04
N CYS A 26 8.60 27.55 23.18
CA CYS A 26 8.96 26.18 23.54
C CYS A 26 10.47 26.01 23.76
N SER A 27 11.30 26.77 23.04
CA SER A 27 12.75 26.82 23.24
C SER A 27 13.09 27.44 24.59
N LEU A 28 12.52 28.61 24.91
CA LEU A 28 12.73 29.32 26.18
C LEU A 28 12.34 28.48 27.41
N ARG A 29 11.32 27.62 27.28
CA ARG A 29 10.87 26.73 28.38
C ARG A 29 11.81 25.56 28.66
N VAL A 30 12.66 25.18 27.69
CA VAL A 30 13.58 24.03 27.82
C VAL A 30 15.02 24.47 28.05
N THR A 31 15.44 25.61 27.50
CA THR A 31 16.80 26.15 27.73
C THR A 31 16.95 26.84 29.07
N PHE A 32 15.91 27.53 29.53
CA PHE A 32 15.88 28.13 30.86
C PHE A 32 14.76 27.44 31.61
N ASN A 33 15.06 26.77 32.72
CA ASN A 33 14.05 26.32 33.69
C ASN A 33 13.39 27.53 34.38
N LEU A 34 12.92 28.50 33.60
CA LEU A 34 12.20 29.69 34.03
C LEU A 34 10.80 29.24 34.46
N LEU A 35 10.69 29.00 35.76
CA LEU A 35 9.47 28.63 36.49
C LEU A 35 8.33 29.67 36.36
N ASP A 36 8.55 30.79 35.66
CA ASP A 36 7.64 31.93 35.60
C ASP A 36 6.80 32.06 34.33
N LEU A 37 7.00 31.21 33.31
CA LEU A 37 6.02 31.09 32.22
C LEU A 37 4.86 30.18 32.65
N LYS A 38 4.15 30.59 33.71
CA LYS A 38 2.84 30.02 34.03
C LYS A 38 1.95 30.11 32.80
N SER A 39 1.21 29.03 32.55
CA SER A 39 0.33 28.89 31.39
C SER A 39 -0.87 29.83 31.49
N THR A 40 -0.68 31.12 31.18
CA THR A 40 -1.77 32.09 31.06
C THR A 40 -2.72 31.68 29.93
N SER A 41 -3.98 32.09 30.02
CA SER A 41 -5.01 31.79 29.00
C SER A 41 -4.60 32.29 27.61
N SER A 42 -3.89 33.41 27.52
CA SER A 42 -3.34 33.96 26.28
C SER A 42 -2.24 33.09 25.68
N ASN A 43 -1.29 32.60 26.50
CA ASN A 43 -0.22 31.70 26.05
C ASN A 43 -0.77 30.35 25.56
N LYS A 44 -1.81 29.82 26.22
CA LYS A 44 -2.51 28.61 25.75
C LYS A 44 -3.11 28.82 24.35
N LYS A 45 -3.78 29.95 24.11
CA LYS A 45 -4.40 30.26 22.80
C LYS A 45 -3.37 30.32 21.67
N VAL A 46 -2.19 30.92 21.91
CA VAL A 46 -1.11 30.99 20.92
C VAL A 46 -0.52 29.60 20.65
N LEU A 47 -0.24 28.81 21.69
CA LEU A 47 0.28 27.45 21.56
C LEU A 47 -0.68 26.50 20.85
N HIS A 48 -2.00 26.65 21.07
CA HIS A 48 -3.03 25.86 20.38
C HIS A 48 -3.14 26.17 18.88
N LYS A 49 -2.78 27.39 18.45
CA LYS A 49 -2.78 27.79 17.04
C LYS A 49 -1.45 27.50 16.32
N CYS A 50 -0.36 27.31 17.06
CA CYS A 50 0.96 27.05 16.51
C CYS A 50 1.11 25.57 16.06
N LEU A 51 1.31 25.33 14.77
CA LEU A 51 1.42 23.98 14.20
C LEU A 51 2.61 23.16 14.77
N PRO A 52 3.84 23.69 14.90
CA PRO A 52 4.94 22.98 15.56
C PRO A 52 4.63 22.57 17.00
N CYS A 53 4.02 23.46 17.80
CA CYS A 53 3.62 23.14 19.17
C CYS A 53 2.49 22.11 19.22
N LYS A 54 1.57 22.14 18.26
CA LYS A 54 0.49 21.15 18.13
C LYS A 54 1.03 19.76 17.80
N LEU A 55 2.04 19.68 16.92
CA LEU A 55 2.71 18.43 16.55
C LEU A 55 3.54 17.88 17.73
N PHE A 56 4.32 18.73 18.41
CA PHE A 56 5.13 18.29 19.56
C PHE A 56 4.27 17.84 20.75
N LYS A 57 3.12 18.48 20.97
CA LYS A 57 2.15 18.10 22.01
C LYS A 57 1.17 17.01 21.55
N ALA A 58 1.24 16.58 20.29
CA ALA A 58 0.36 15.53 19.80
C ALA A 58 0.62 14.26 20.63
N LYS A 59 -0.45 13.69 21.18
CA LYS A 59 -0.35 12.38 21.82
C LYS A 59 -0.06 11.34 20.74
N CYS A 60 0.69 10.31 21.10
CA CYS A 60 0.84 9.14 20.23
C CYS A 60 -0.57 8.65 19.86
N GLY A 61 -0.83 8.51 18.56
CA GLY A 61 -2.07 7.94 18.08
C GLY A 61 -2.21 6.54 18.65
N LYS A 62 -3.38 6.19 19.18
CA LYS A 62 -3.66 4.79 19.49
C LYS A 62 -4.00 4.11 18.17
N GLN A 63 -3.30 3.02 17.86
CA GLN A 63 -3.67 2.17 16.74
C GLN A 63 -5.07 1.62 17.04
N ILE A 64 -6.02 1.88 16.13
CA ILE A 64 -7.33 1.24 16.17
C ILE A 64 -7.11 -0.10 15.46
N GLU A 65 -7.10 -1.18 16.22
CA GLU A 65 -7.02 -2.52 15.65
C GLU A 65 -8.41 -2.92 15.17
N ASP A 66 -8.55 -3.13 13.86
CA ASP A 66 -9.72 -3.79 13.28
C ASP A 66 -9.50 -5.31 13.35
N PRO A 67 -10.51 -6.14 13.65
CA PRO A 67 -10.41 -7.59 13.47
C PRO A 67 -9.78 -7.96 12.12
N LEU A 68 -8.77 -8.84 12.17
CA LEU A 68 -8.13 -9.34 10.96
C LEU A 68 -9.17 -10.10 10.10
N PRO A 69 -9.08 -10.01 8.76
CA PRO A 69 -9.94 -10.77 7.86
C PRO A 69 -9.86 -12.27 8.18
N SER A 70 -11.00 -12.95 8.15
CA SER A 70 -11.09 -14.38 8.41
C SER A 70 -10.16 -15.19 7.51
N GLU A 71 -9.96 -14.72 6.28
CA GLU A 71 -9.10 -15.27 5.23
C GLU A 71 -7.61 -15.28 5.63
N ARG A 72 -7.22 -14.45 6.60
CA ARG A 72 -5.84 -14.37 7.13
C ARG A 72 -5.64 -15.27 8.35
N VAL A 73 -6.71 -15.61 9.07
CA VAL A 73 -6.66 -16.23 10.40
C VAL A 73 -7.16 -17.66 10.38
N VAL A 74 -8.19 -17.94 9.59
CA VAL A 74 -8.79 -19.26 9.44
C VAL A 74 -8.00 -20.06 8.40
N PRO A 75 -7.63 -21.32 8.68
CA PRO A 75 -6.99 -22.17 7.69
C PRO A 75 -7.99 -22.59 6.61
N PHE A 76 -7.57 -22.51 5.35
CA PHE A 76 -8.29 -23.00 4.17
C PHE A 76 -7.47 -24.08 3.48
N ASP A 77 -8.08 -24.76 2.52
CA ASP A 77 -7.35 -25.69 1.67
C ASP A 77 -6.18 -24.96 0.97
N PRO A 78 -5.06 -25.66 0.72
CA PRO A 78 -3.95 -25.10 -0.03
C PRO A 78 -4.45 -24.55 -1.36
N PHE A 79 -3.88 -23.43 -1.81
CA PHE A 79 -4.20 -22.78 -3.09
C PHE A 79 -5.61 -22.16 -3.21
N THR A 80 -6.44 -22.17 -2.16
CA THR A 80 -7.77 -21.53 -2.22
C THR A 80 -7.68 -20.01 -2.29
N ILE A 81 -6.78 -19.43 -1.48
CA ILE A 81 -6.65 -17.97 -1.31
C ILE A 81 -5.21 -17.56 -1.59
N THR A 82 -5.00 -16.79 -2.65
CA THR A 82 -3.68 -16.26 -3.03
C THR A 82 -3.68 -14.74 -3.04
N GLY A 83 -2.75 -14.13 -2.33
CA GLY A 83 -2.38 -12.73 -2.50
C GLY A 83 -1.36 -12.55 -3.62
N ILE A 84 -1.50 -11.50 -4.41
CA ILE A 84 -0.56 -11.12 -5.46
C ILE A 84 -0.05 -9.72 -5.18
N ASP A 85 1.27 -9.55 -5.24
CA ASP A 85 1.94 -8.27 -5.04
C ASP A 85 3.17 -8.13 -5.95
N PHE A 86 3.64 -6.90 -6.15
CA PHE A 86 4.88 -6.61 -6.88
C PHE A 86 5.93 -6.02 -5.93
N ALA A 87 7.03 -6.76 -5.70
CA ALA A 87 8.08 -6.36 -4.76
C ALA A 87 8.94 -5.16 -5.21
N GLY A 88 8.71 -4.64 -6.41
CA GLY A 88 9.49 -3.56 -7.04
C GLY A 88 10.35 -4.02 -8.22
N THR A 89 11.11 -3.08 -8.79
CA THR A 89 11.98 -3.36 -9.94
C THR A 89 13.35 -3.89 -9.52
N VAL A 90 13.81 -4.93 -10.17
CA VAL A 90 15.20 -5.42 -10.12
C VAL A 90 15.89 -5.15 -11.45
N ASN A 91 17.18 -4.79 -11.38
CA ASN A 91 18.00 -4.67 -12.58
C ASN A 91 18.46 -6.06 -12.99
N ILE A 92 18.18 -6.44 -14.23
CA ILE A 92 18.62 -7.73 -14.78
C ILE A 92 19.67 -7.50 -15.85
N HIS A 93 20.71 -8.34 -15.83
CA HIS A 93 21.72 -8.38 -16.87
C HIS A 93 21.25 -9.38 -17.95
N CYS A 94 20.42 -8.90 -18.86
CA CYS A 94 20.03 -9.64 -20.07
C CYS A 94 20.80 -9.12 -21.30
N LEU A 95 20.41 -9.55 -22.50
CA LEU A 95 21.03 -9.22 -23.80
C LEU A 95 21.23 -7.71 -24.04
N LYS A 96 20.51 -6.84 -23.32
CA LYS A 96 20.73 -5.39 -23.32
C LYS A 96 21.19 -4.90 -21.93
N PRO A 97 22.15 -3.98 -21.88
CA PRO A 97 22.55 -3.37 -20.62
C PRO A 97 21.41 -2.47 -20.13
N ARG A 98 20.80 -2.84 -18.98
CA ARG A 98 19.79 -2.08 -18.19
C ARG A 98 18.31 -2.41 -18.43
N ASP A 99 17.96 -3.67 -18.69
CA ASP A 99 16.56 -4.07 -18.57
C ASP A 99 16.16 -4.12 -17.08
N LYS A 100 15.09 -3.40 -16.73
CA LYS A 100 14.44 -3.51 -15.43
C LYS A 100 13.39 -4.60 -15.55
N ALA A 101 13.29 -5.46 -14.55
CA ALA A 101 12.21 -6.42 -14.42
C ALA A 101 11.52 -6.24 -13.08
N TYR A 102 10.29 -6.72 -12.99
CA TYR A 102 9.49 -6.71 -11.78
C TYR A 102 9.43 -8.12 -11.21
N ILE A 103 9.29 -8.20 -9.90
CA ILE A 103 9.09 -9.46 -9.19
C ILE A 103 7.61 -9.56 -8.83
N ALA A 104 6.89 -10.49 -9.45
CA ALA A 104 5.54 -10.88 -9.05
C ALA A 104 5.64 -11.88 -7.90
N LEU A 105 5.00 -11.56 -6.79
CA LEU A 105 4.89 -12.40 -5.61
C LEU A 105 3.48 -12.99 -5.57
N PHE A 106 3.39 -14.31 -5.55
CA PHE A 106 2.16 -15.04 -5.30
C PHE A 106 2.26 -15.71 -3.94
N ILE A 107 1.43 -15.28 -2.99
CA ILE A 107 1.52 -15.67 -1.58
C ILE A 107 0.24 -16.38 -1.16
N TRP A 108 0.33 -17.61 -0.66
CA TRP A 108 -0.86 -18.28 -0.12
C TRP A 108 -1.19 -17.77 1.28
N SER A 109 -2.46 -17.47 1.52
CA SER A 109 -2.89 -16.85 2.78
C SER A 109 -2.66 -17.76 3.99
N THR A 110 -2.95 -19.05 3.86
CA THR A 110 -2.89 -20.03 4.95
C THR A 110 -1.47 -20.49 5.27
N THR A 111 -0.72 -20.96 4.28
CA THR A 111 0.62 -21.54 4.50
C THR A 111 1.76 -20.52 4.37
N ARG A 112 1.45 -19.31 3.86
CA ARG A 112 2.46 -18.29 3.53
C ARG A 112 3.54 -18.77 2.56
N THR A 113 3.24 -19.80 1.77
CA THR A 113 4.11 -20.23 0.68
C THR A 113 4.17 -19.11 -0.35
N LEU A 114 5.38 -18.77 -0.76
CA LEU A 114 5.66 -17.68 -1.66
C LEU A 114 6.21 -18.24 -2.97
N HIS A 115 5.52 -17.98 -4.06
CA HIS A 115 5.95 -18.29 -5.41
C HIS A 115 6.37 -16.99 -6.11
N ILE A 116 7.57 -16.99 -6.67
CA ILE A 116 8.20 -15.81 -7.25
C ILE A 116 8.28 -16.00 -8.75
N GLU A 117 7.77 -15.02 -9.49
CA GLU A 117 7.99 -14.96 -10.93
C GLU A 117 8.62 -13.64 -11.35
N LEU A 118 9.61 -13.73 -12.23
CA LEU A 118 10.25 -12.58 -12.83
C LEU A 118 9.42 -12.14 -14.05
N VAL A 119 8.96 -10.90 -14.03
CA VAL A 119 8.14 -10.32 -15.09
C VAL A 119 8.91 -9.18 -15.74
N SER A 120 9.10 -9.22 -17.06
CA SER A 120 9.93 -8.22 -17.74
C SER A 120 9.42 -6.79 -17.57
N ASP A 121 8.11 -6.58 -17.49
CA ASP A 121 7.49 -5.25 -17.33
C ASP A 121 6.20 -5.36 -16.50
N LEU A 122 5.69 -4.22 -16.01
CA LEU A 122 4.43 -4.13 -15.24
C LEU A 122 3.08 -4.11 -16.02
N PRO A 123 2.99 -4.09 -17.38
CA PRO A 123 1.70 -4.01 -18.05
C PRO A 123 0.90 -5.31 -17.94
N THR A 124 -0.42 -5.16 -18.08
CA THR A 124 -1.46 -6.18 -18.03
C THR A 124 -1.10 -7.51 -18.71
N ASN A 125 -0.56 -7.47 -19.93
CA ASN A 125 -0.27 -8.68 -20.72
C ASN A 125 0.82 -9.55 -20.10
N LYS A 126 1.87 -8.95 -19.54
CA LYS A 126 2.96 -9.68 -18.89
C LYS A 126 2.51 -10.27 -17.56
N PHE A 127 1.65 -9.56 -16.84
CA PHE A 127 1.02 -10.10 -15.63
C PHE A 127 0.09 -11.28 -15.93
N VAL A 128 -0.78 -11.19 -16.95
CA VAL A 128 -1.67 -12.31 -17.33
C VAL A 128 -0.86 -13.56 -17.67
N LEU A 129 0.27 -13.41 -18.38
CA LEU A 129 1.16 -14.54 -18.68
C LEU A 129 1.74 -15.15 -17.40
N ALA A 130 2.22 -14.33 -16.46
CA ALA A 130 2.71 -14.83 -15.16
C ALA A 130 1.61 -15.56 -14.38
N LEU A 131 0.39 -15.01 -14.37
CA LEU A 131 -0.75 -15.66 -13.74
C LEU A 131 -1.09 -17.01 -14.40
N GLN A 132 -1.04 -17.09 -15.73
CA GLN A 132 -1.24 -18.34 -16.47
C GLN A 132 -0.17 -19.39 -16.15
N LEU A 133 1.10 -18.99 -16.06
CA LEU A 133 2.20 -19.88 -15.69
C LEU A 133 2.06 -20.38 -14.26
N PHE A 134 1.66 -19.50 -13.35
CA PHE A 134 1.39 -19.84 -11.96
C PHE A 134 0.23 -20.84 -11.84
N VAL A 135 -0.91 -20.56 -12.48
CA VAL A 135 -2.09 -21.44 -12.51
C VAL A 135 -1.77 -22.77 -13.17
N GLY A 136 -1.01 -22.77 -14.27
CA GLY A 136 -0.59 -23.99 -14.95
C GLY A 136 0.28 -24.90 -14.08
N ARG A 137 1.02 -24.35 -13.11
CA ARG A 137 1.86 -25.11 -12.19
C ARG A 137 1.15 -25.52 -10.90
N LYS A 138 0.26 -24.68 -10.37
CA LYS A 138 -0.35 -24.85 -9.05
C LYS A 138 -1.81 -25.28 -9.09
N GLY A 139 -2.46 -25.20 -10.25
CA GLY A 139 -3.89 -25.42 -10.41
C GLY A 139 -4.69 -24.12 -10.32
N LEU A 140 -6.01 -24.26 -10.43
CA LEU A 140 -6.95 -23.14 -10.38
C LEU A 140 -7.02 -22.56 -8.97
N ILE A 141 -7.07 -21.23 -8.89
CA ILE A 141 -7.13 -20.49 -7.63
C ILE A 141 -8.51 -19.82 -7.56
N PRO A 142 -9.36 -20.20 -6.61
CA PRO A 142 -10.69 -19.63 -6.45
C PRO A 142 -10.68 -18.14 -6.09
N ILE A 143 -9.79 -17.73 -5.17
CA ILE A 143 -9.78 -16.38 -4.61
C ILE A 143 -8.39 -15.76 -4.77
N ILE A 144 -8.34 -14.62 -5.45
CA ILE A 144 -7.14 -13.82 -5.64
C ILE A 144 -7.34 -12.45 -4.99
N TYR A 145 -6.42 -12.08 -4.10
CA TYR A 145 -6.33 -10.74 -3.54
C TYR A 145 -5.19 -9.99 -4.21
N THR A 146 -5.46 -8.81 -4.74
CA THR A 146 -4.43 -7.89 -5.25
C THR A 146 -4.49 -6.58 -4.46
N ASP A 147 -3.46 -5.77 -4.56
CA ASP A 147 -3.61 -4.35 -4.25
C ASP A 147 -4.52 -3.66 -5.30
N ASN A 148 -4.76 -2.36 -5.12
CA ASN A 148 -5.54 -1.56 -6.06
C ASN A 148 -4.70 -0.96 -7.20
N SER A 149 -3.58 -1.60 -7.56
CA SER A 149 -2.75 -1.14 -8.68
C SER A 149 -3.51 -1.25 -9.99
N THR A 150 -3.33 -0.24 -10.86
CA THR A 150 -3.99 -0.17 -12.16
C THR A 150 -3.59 -1.31 -13.09
N SER A 151 -2.42 -1.91 -12.87
CA SER A 151 -1.96 -3.12 -13.58
C SER A 151 -2.88 -4.32 -13.41
N PHE A 152 -3.67 -4.39 -12.33
CA PHE A 152 -4.60 -5.49 -12.07
C PHE A 152 -6.01 -5.24 -12.59
N HIS A 153 -6.39 -3.99 -12.88
CA HIS A 153 -7.76 -3.64 -13.27
C HIS A 153 -8.15 -4.22 -14.63
N ALA A 154 -7.27 -4.12 -15.63
CA ALA A 154 -7.53 -4.65 -16.96
C ALA A 154 -7.57 -6.20 -16.98
N PRO A 155 -6.60 -6.94 -16.41
CA PRO A 155 -6.70 -8.40 -16.27
C PRO A 155 -7.98 -8.83 -15.56
N ASN A 156 -8.38 -8.13 -14.49
CA ASN A 156 -9.59 -8.47 -13.75
C ASN A 156 -10.85 -8.38 -14.63
N LYS A 157 -10.97 -7.32 -15.44
CA LYS A 157 -12.09 -7.18 -16.38
C LYS A 157 -12.09 -8.30 -17.42
N GLU A 158 -10.93 -8.64 -17.97
CA GLU A 158 -10.79 -9.73 -18.93
C GLU A 158 -11.17 -11.08 -18.31
N LEU A 159 -10.71 -11.38 -17.10
CA LEU A 159 -11.03 -12.62 -16.38
C LEU A 159 -12.53 -12.72 -16.06
N ILE A 160 -13.17 -11.62 -15.63
CA ILE A 160 -14.62 -11.60 -15.37
C ILE A 160 -15.40 -11.86 -16.67
N LEU A 161 -15.02 -11.21 -17.77
CA LEU A 161 -15.66 -11.41 -19.07
C LEU A 161 -15.50 -12.85 -19.56
N LEU A 162 -14.29 -13.40 -19.44
CA LEU A 162 -13.99 -14.79 -19.79
C LEU A 162 -14.84 -15.75 -18.95
N TRP A 163 -14.91 -15.54 -17.64
CA TRP A 163 -15.72 -16.35 -16.74
C TRP A 163 -17.21 -16.32 -17.11
N GLN A 164 -17.76 -15.14 -17.36
CA GLN A 164 -19.17 -14.98 -17.79
C GLN A 164 -19.44 -15.69 -19.12
N THR A 165 -18.50 -15.60 -20.06
CA THR A 165 -18.58 -16.24 -21.37
C THR A 165 -18.57 -17.77 -21.23
N LEU A 166 -17.62 -18.30 -20.45
CA LEU A 166 -17.50 -19.74 -20.17
C LEU A 166 -18.69 -20.30 -19.39
N SER A 167 -19.27 -19.51 -18.48
CA SER A 167 -20.45 -19.89 -17.69
C SER A 167 -21.75 -19.85 -18.50
N SER A 168 -21.75 -19.25 -19.69
CA SER A 168 -22.94 -19.19 -20.53
C SER A 168 -23.31 -20.59 -21.05
N ALA A 169 -24.60 -20.93 -21.04
CA ALA A 169 -25.09 -22.27 -21.45
C ALA A 169 -24.67 -22.68 -22.88
N LYS A 170 -24.33 -21.71 -23.73
CA LYS A 170 -23.90 -21.94 -25.12
C LYS A 170 -22.56 -22.67 -25.21
N ILE A 171 -21.64 -22.42 -24.28
CA ILE A 171 -20.28 -22.98 -24.35
C ILE A 171 -20.23 -24.47 -23.94
N PRO A 172 -20.83 -24.89 -22.81
CA PRO A 172 -20.95 -26.32 -22.48
C PRO A 172 -21.68 -27.11 -23.57
N GLN A 173 -22.71 -26.51 -24.18
CA GLN A 173 -23.45 -27.13 -25.27
C GLN A 173 -22.60 -27.27 -26.54
N TYR A 174 -21.77 -26.26 -26.85
CA TYR A 174 -20.81 -26.34 -27.94
C TYR A 174 -19.74 -27.41 -27.71
N PHE A 175 -19.19 -27.52 -26.49
CA PHE A 175 -18.22 -28.58 -26.16
C PHE A 175 -18.84 -29.97 -26.26
N ALA A 176 -20.07 -30.16 -25.77
CA ALA A 176 -20.80 -31.42 -25.89
C ALA A 176 -21.07 -31.80 -27.36
N GLN A 177 -21.42 -30.84 -28.21
CA GLN A 177 -21.64 -31.06 -29.65
C GLN A 177 -20.36 -31.42 -30.41
N ASN A 178 -19.22 -30.88 -30.01
CA ASN A 178 -17.93 -31.10 -30.68
C ASN A 178 -17.09 -32.21 -30.02
N GLY A 179 -17.61 -32.91 -29.02
CA GLY A 179 -16.91 -34.01 -28.34
C GLY A 179 -15.64 -33.56 -27.60
N ILE A 180 -15.60 -32.32 -27.14
CA ILE A 180 -14.47 -31.78 -26.35
C ILE A 180 -14.81 -32.03 -24.87
N THR A 181 -14.11 -32.98 -24.24
CA THR A 181 -14.23 -33.35 -22.82
C THR A 181 -13.12 -32.77 -21.98
#